data_AF-S9TXE0-F1
#
_entry.id   AF-S9TXE0-F1
#
_cell.length_a   1.000
_cell.length_b   1.000
_cell.length_c   1.000
_cell.angle_alpha   90.00
_cell.angle_beta   90.00
_cell.angle_gamma   90.00
#
_symmetry.space_group_name_H-M   'P 1'
#
loop_
_entity.id
_entity.type
_entity.pdbx_description
1 polymer ?
#
loop_
_entity_poly.entity_id
_entity_poly.type
_entity_poly.pdbx_seq_one_letter_code
_entity_poly.pdbx_strand_id
1 'polypeptide(L)'
;MNTRRNFFETTNRMLLFLSPPSFCLSVLYQLMSSTEQPKAVRKRSDYAEAADPQMYRQVDATLFACRAHGSAAVRCATAGKTGRNGRTAAVGATVFWLTCPFVNNMVAKLERLSGVQVMDALVKQHPHIRAAHIASHDVFLRVVEEQLSAEQFQFYREHFIHPPSDANVKYGNAAVSHEGDFKCLHALVAQLLCGADNPVGLAVVNYILFLYECVFQQRGSAPLHALGGEAVRALMESRALMEGFWYAVSDCMRSDRQACGGAPPGGERRLTVPLASLPGGAPAAAEQSAEGIHFTYTWRSCDAVLRGAVVRGESGSATDEASDAPDLCEMCRQLIVFLNGKLPRGSKKHRINCIFFV
;
A
#
# COMPACT_ATOMS: atom_id res chain seq x y z
N MET A 1 -20.24 -28.05 -15.53
CA MET A 1 -19.27 -28.14 -14.43
C MET A 1 -17.95 -28.63 -15.02
N ASN A 2 -16.98 -27.73 -15.21
CA ASN A 2 -15.80 -28.00 -16.03
C ASN A 2 -14.54 -27.88 -15.18
N THR A 3 -13.90 -29.02 -14.98
CA THR A 3 -12.59 -29.23 -14.35
C THR A 3 -11.48 -28.91 -15.35
N ARG A 4 -10.47 -28.11 -14.96
CA ARG A 4 -9.17 -28.09 -15.64
C ARG A 4 -8.04 -28.34 -14.65
N ARG A 5 -7.43 -29.52 -14.85
CA ARG A 5 -6.21 -30.05 -14.24
C ARG A 5 -4.97 -29.48 -14.94
N ASN A 6 -3.93 -29.30 -14.12
CA ASN A 6 -2.52 -29.65 -14.33
C ASN A 6 -2.00 -29.82 -15.76
N PHE A 7 -1.08 -28.95 -16.16
CA PHE A 7 -0.23 -29.11 -17.34
C PHE A 7 1.16 -28.58 -17.00
N PHE A 8 2.07 -29.46 -16.55
CA PHE A 8 3.53 -29.32 -16.71
C PHE A 8 4.22 -30.57 -16.12
N GLU A 9 4.30 -31.62 -16.93
CA GLU A 9 5.30 -32.66 -16.75
C GLU A 9 5.58 -33.32 -18.10
N THR A 10 6.85 -33.68 -18.33
CA THR A 10 7.35 -34.58 -19.39
C THR A 10 7.62 -33.99 -20.78
N THR A 11 8.85 -33.47 -21.00
CA THR A 11 9.63 -33.82 -22.21
C THR A 11 11.10 -33.46 -22.02
N ASN A 12 11.94 -34.45 -21.66
CA ASN A 12 13.38 -34.40 -21.90
C ASN A 12 13.93 -35.83 -21.89
N ARG A 13 13.92 -36.47 -23.06
CA ARG A 13 14.70 -37.68 -23.34
C ARG A 13 15.04 -37.77 -24.83
N MET A 14 16.32 -38.03 -25.07
CA MET A 14 16.90 -38.70 -26.24
C MET A 14 16.88 -37.95 -27.58
N LEU A 15 18.03 -37.36 -27.94
CA LEU A 15 18.58 -37.47 -29.29
C LEU A 15 20.09 -37.74 -29.19
N LEU A 16 20.45 -38.96 -29.58
CA LEU A 16 21.81 -39.45 -29.81
C LEU A 16 22.24 -39.14 -31.24
N PHE A 17 23.53 -38.84 -31.40
CA PHE A 17 24.42 -39.09 -32.55
C PHE A 17 23.86 -39.00 -33.97
N LEU A 18 24.24 -37.94 -34.69
CA LEU A 18 24.85 -38.04 -36.03
C LEU A 18 25.75 -36.82 -36.27
N SER A 19 27.05 -37.06 -36.44
CA SER A 19 28.04 -36.05 -36.85
C SER A 19 27.96 -35.80 -38.36
N PRO A 20 27.85 -34.54 -38.83
CA PRO A 20 28.17 -34.21 -40.22
C PRO A 20 29.63 -33.73 -40.35
N PRO A 21 30.24 -33.89 -41.54
CA PRO A 21 31.64 -33.60 -41.77
C PRO A 21 31.93 -32.09 -41.75
N SER A 22 33.15 -31.77 -41.34
CA SER A 22 33.78 -30.46 -41.26
C SER A 22 33.71 -29.68 -42.58
N PHE A 23 32.59 -29.01 -42.83
CA PHE A 23 32.50 -27.95 -43.83
C PHE A 23 32.81 -26.61 -43.17
N CYS A 24 33.68 -25.84 -43.82
CA CYS A 24 34.35 -24.64 -43.34
C CYS A 24 33.34 -23.52 -42.98
N LEU A 25 32.83 -23.53 -41.74
CA LEU A 25 31.91 -22.53 -41.18
C LEU A 25 32.58 -21.16 -40.91
N SER A 26 33.91 -21.07 -40.96
CA SER A 26 34.63 -19.82 -40.68
C SER A 26 34.44 -18.76 -41.77
N VAL A 27 34.25 -19.15 -43.04
CA VAL A 27 34.13 -18.20 -44.16
C VAL A 27 32.72 -17.59 -44.27
N LEU A 28 31.68 -18.35 -43.92
CA LEU A 28 30.29 -17.85 -43.88
C LEU A 28 30.04 -16.93 -42.68
N TYR A 29 30.71 -17.15 -41.55
CA TYR A 29 30.58 -16.27 -40.38
C TYR A 29 31.19 -14.88 -40.64
N GLN A 30 32.25 -14.80 -41.44
CA GLN A 30 32.94 -13.54 -41.74
C GLN A 30 32.22 -12.68 -42.78
N LEU A 31 31.47 -13.29 -43.72
CA LEU A 31 30.66 -12.56 -44.70
C LEU A 31 29.29 -12.10 -44.15
N MET A 32 28.81 -12.70 -43.06
CA MET A 32 27.58 -12.24 -42.39
C MET A 32 27.81 -11.23 -41.25
N SER A 33 29.08 -10.88 -40.96
CA SER A 33 29.44 -10.03 -39.81
C SER A 33 29.72 -8.55 -40.15
N SER A 34 29.46 -8.06 -41.38
CA SER A 34 29.86 -6.69 -41.79
C SER A 34 28.76 -5.81 -42.38
N THR A 35 27.50 -6.06 -42.01
CA THR A 35 26.45 -5.04 -42.15
C THR A 35 25.92 -4.69 -40.76
N GLU A 36 26.79 -4.13 -39.91
CA GLU A 36 26.32 -3.28 -38.82
C GLU A 36 25.64 -2.06 -39.46
N GLN A 37 24.35 -2.21 -39.76
CA GLN A 37 23.50 -1.06 -39.99
C GLN A 37 23.70 -0.13 -38.79
N PRO A 38 24.00 1.16 -39.00
CA PRO A 38 24.12 2.10 -37.90
C PRO A 38 22.83 1.99 -37.09
N LYS A 39 22.94 1.48 -35.86
CA LYS A 39 21.80 1.37 -34.94
C LYS A 39 21.23 2.77 -34.88
N ALA A 40 20.07 2.96 -35.52
CA ALA A 40 19.38 4.24 -35.53
C ALA A 40 19.40 4.74 -34.09
N VAL A 41 20.00 5.90 -33.88
CA VAL A 41 20.04 6.55 -32.57
C VAL A 41 18.59 6.66 -32.17
N ARG A 42 18.14 5.74 -31.32
CA ARG A 42 16.75 5.71 -30.87
C ARG A 42 16.58 7.03 -30.17
N LYS A 43 15.81 7.93 -30.79
CA LYS A 43 15.42 9.20 -30.20
C LYS A 43 15.00 8.85 -28.78
N ARG A 44 15.79 9.32 -27.80
CA ARG A 44 15.45 9.14 -26.39
C ARG A 44 14.02 9.62 -26.29
N SER A 45 13.11 8.76 -25.81
CA SER A 45 11.77 9.24 -25.55
C SER A 45 11.90 10.39 -24.55
N ASP A 46 10.99 11.34 -24.58
CA ASP A 46 10.99 12.46 -23.61
C ASP A 46 11.01 11.92 -22.15
N TYR A 47 10.58 10.67 -21.97
CA TYR A 47 10.72 9.90 -20.73
C TYR A 47 12.15 9.59 -20.29
N ALA A 48 13.13 9.44 -21.18
CA ALA A 48 14.48 9.00 -20.83
C ALA A 48 15.29 10.10 -20.13
N GLU A 49 14.94 11.37 -20.35
CA GLU A 49 15.48 12.49 -19.56
C GLU A 49 14.78 12.59 -18.19
N ALA A 50 13.46 12.39 -18.13
CA ALA A 50 12.70 12.38 -16.87
C ALA A 50 13.00 11.14 -15.99
N ALA A 51 13.43 10.04 -16.60
CA ALA A 51 13.81 8.80 -15.93
C ALA A 51 15.33 8.71 -15.70
N ASP A 52 15.95 9.82 -15.29
CA ASP A 52 17.36 9.82 -14.87
C ASP A 52 17.55 8.79 -13.74
N PRO A 53 18.37 7.74 -13.96
CA PRO A 53 18.65 6.73 -12.94
C PRO A 53 19.28 7.31 -11.66
N GLN A 54 19.92 8.48 -11.73
CA GLN A 54 20.49 9.16 -10.56
C GLN A 54 19.41 9.86 -9.72
N MET A 55 18.37 10.38 -10.37
CA MET A 55 17.20 10.99 -9.70
C MET A 55 16.21 9.94 -9.21
N TYR A 56 16.37 8.69 -9.64
CA TYR A 56 15.47 7.60 -9.28
C TYR A 56 15.41 7.36 -7.76
N ARG A 57 14.21 7.55 -7.19
CA ARG A 57 13.92 7.37 -5.75
C ARG A 57 14.60 8.40 -4.84
N GLN A 58 14.97 9.56 -5.38
CA GLN A 58 15.32 10.68 -4.52
C GLN A 58 14.07 11.20 -3.84
N VAL A 59 14.14 11.36 -2.52
CA VAL A 59 13.07 11.97 -1.74
C VAL A 59 13.06 13.46 -2.07
N ASP A 60 12.02 13.95 -2.73
CA ASP A 60 11.91 15.38 -3.05
C ASP A 60 11.48 16.19 -1.83
N ALA A 61 10.61 15.60 -1.01
CA ALA A 61 10.10 16.21 0.22
C ALA A 61 9.69 15.13 1.21
N THR A 62 10.00 15.34 2.49
CA THR A 62 9.39 14.59 3.58
C THR A 62 8.08 15.26 3.95
N LEU A 63 6.97 14.57 3.71
CA LEU A 63 5.63 15.10 3.97
C LEU A 63 5.12 14.65 5.34
N PHE A 64 5.61 13.50 5.80
CA PHE A 64 5.27 12.95 7.09
C PHE A 64 6.51 12.31 7.71
N ALA A 65 6.91 12.80 8.88
CA ALA A 65 8.09 12.35 9.61
C ALA A 65 7.66 11.46 10.79
N CYS A 66 8.30 10.30 10.94
CA CYS A 66 8.20 9.51 12.17
C CYS A 66 9.41 9.75 13.07
N ARG A 67 9.22 9.59 14.38
CA ARG A 67 10.26 9.88 15.38
C ARG A 67 11.54 9.09 15.15
N ALA A 68 11.43 7.83 14.74
CA ALA A 68 12.59 6.92 14.63
C ALA A 68 13.38 7.07 13.32
N HIS A 69 12.77 7.47 12.21
CA HIS A 69 13.42 7.47 10.89
C HIS A 69 13.48 8.84 10.20
N GLY A 70 12.83 9.87 10.77
CA GLY A 70 12.78 11.21 10.19
C GLY A 70 11.93 11.32 8.91
N SER A 71 11.57 10.22 8.27
CA SER A 71 10.64 10.17 7.13
C SER A 71 9.83 8.88 7.16
N ALA A 72 8.51 9.01 7.09
CA ALA A 72 7.58 7.90 7.06
C ALA A 72 6.74 7.89 5.78
N ALA A 73 6.35 9.06 5.28
CA ALA A 73 5.84 9.22 3.93
C ALA A 73 6.49 10.41 3.23
N VAL A 74 6.79 10.23 1.94
CA VAL A 74 7.56 11.17 1.14
C VAL A 74 6.91 11.43 -0.21
N ARG A 75 7.20 12.59 -0.78
CA ARG A 75 7.05 12.85 -2.20
C ARG A 75 8.26 12.32 -2.96
N CYS A 76 8.01 11.58 -4.03
CA CYS A 76 9.02 11.24 -5.02
C CYS A 76 8.38 11.25 -6.41
N ALA A 77 8.37 12.44 -7.03
CA ALA A 77 7.86 12.72 -8.37
C ALA A 77 8.64 11.99 -9.46
N THR A 78 9.93 11.74 -9.22
CA THR A 78 10.87 11.09 -10.14
C THR A 78 10.97 9.58 -9.96
N ALA A 79 10.12 8.94 -9.13
CA ALA A 79 10.12 7.50 -8.93
C ALA A 79 9.52 6.73 -10.12
N GLY A 80 10.09 6.88 -11.32
CA GLY A 80 9.82 6.02 -12.47
C GLY A 80 10.90 4.96 -12.61
N LYS A 81 10.55 3.67 -12.62
CA LYS A 81 11.54 2.64 -13.00
C LYS A 81 11.86 2.79 -14.48
N THR A 82 13.08 2.52 -14.92
CA THR A 82 13.21 1.94 -16.26
C THR A 82 12.53 0.57 -16.21
N GLY A 83 11.38 0.44 -16.87
CA GLY A 83 10.69 -0.82 -17.05
C GLY A 83 11.54 -1.81 -17.83
N ARG A 84 11.16 -3.09 -17.78
CA ARG A 84 11.84 -4.14 -18.56
C ARG A 84 11.74 -3.81 -20.06
N ASN A 85 12.79 -4.14 -20.81
CA ASN A 85 12.88 -3.95 -22.27
C ASN A 85 12.94 -2.49 -22.76
N GLY A 86 13.48 -1.57 -21.95
CA GLY A 86 13.63 -0.17 -22.35
C GLY A 86 12.32 0.62 -22.38
N ARG A 87 11.22 0.03 -21.91
CA ARG A 87 9.98 0.77 -21.61
C ARG A 87 10.24 1.60 -20.37
N THR A 88 10.02 2.89 -20.40
CA THR A 88 10.07 3.74 -19.20
C THR A 88 8.83 3.42 -18.35
N ALA A 89 9.02 2.90 -17.14
CA ALA A 89 7.93 2.77 -16.20
C ALA A 89 7.59 4.18 -15.75
N ALA A 90 6.48 4.68 -16.28
CA ALA A 90 5.69 5.82 -15.82
C ALA A 90 6.31 6.60 -14.65
N VAL A 91 7.26 7.50 -14.96
CA VAL A 91 7.65 8.57 -14.04
C VAL A 91 6.36 9.30 -13.64
N GLY A 92 6.15 9.54 -12.35
CA GLY A 92 4.96 10.25 -11.87
C GLY A 92 3.75 9.39 -11.53
N ALA A 93 3.62 8.13 -11.98
CA ALA A 93 2.44 7.28 -11.67
C ALA A 93 2.14 7.09 -10.17
N THR A 94 3.16 7.25 -9.32
CA THR A 94 3.02 7.22 -7.88
C THR A 94 3.85 8.36 -7.31
N VAL A 95 3.19 9.34 -6.73
CA VAL A 95 3.85 10.54 -6.18
C VAL A 95 4.19 10.35 -4.71
N PHE A 96 3.33 9.66 -3.96
CA PHE A 96 3.50 9.45 -2.52
C PHE A 96 3.93 8.03 -2.19
N TRP A 97 4.91 7.92 -1.30
CA TRP A 97 5.56 6.66 -0.96
C TRP A 97 5.74 6.51 0.54
N LEU A 98 5.56 5.29 1.04
CA LEU A 98 5.97 4.92 2.40
C LEU A 98 7.46 4.65 2.44
N THR A 99 8.18 5.35 3.31
CA THR A 99 9.63 5.15 3.55
C THR A 99 9.93 4.55 4.90
N CYS A 100 9.04 4.72 5.89
CA CYS A 100 9.24 4.11 7.21
C CYS A 100 9.21 2.58 7.09
N PRO A 101 10.29 1.87 7.46
CA PRO A 101 10.36 0.43 7.32
C PRO A 101 9.30 -0.28 8.17
N PHE A 102 8.94 0.24 9.34
CA PHE A 102 7.94 -0.41 10.20
C PHE A 102 6.53 -0.25 9.65
N VAL A 103 6.13 0.95 9.25
CA VAL A 103 4.82 1.19 8.61
C VAL A 103 4.70 0.39 7.31
N ASN A 104 5.73 0.44 6.46
CA ASN A 104 5.76 -0.31 5.21
C ASN A 104 5.67 -1.83 5.43
N ASN A 105 6.43 -2.40 6.39
CA ASN A 105 6.35 -3.84 6.67
C ASN A 105 4.98 -4.25 7.26
N MET A 106 4.37 -3.39 8.06
CA MET A 106 3.05 -3.66 8.63
C MET A 106 1.99 -3.67 7.54
N VAL A 107 1.97 -2.66 6.66
CA VAL A 107 1.05 -2.62 5.50
C VAL A 107 1.29 -3.82 4.57
N ALA A 108 2.54 -4.17 4.27
CA ALA A 108 2.86 -5.35 3.48
C ALA A 108 2.38 -6.66 4.14
N LYS A 109 2.35 -6.73 5.47
CA LYS A 109 1.80 -7.88 6.18
C LYS A 109 0.30 -7.96 5.98
N LEU A 110 -0.44 -6.85 6.11
CA LEU A 110 -1.88 -6.79 5.85
C LEU A 110 -2.21 -7.20 4.40
N GLU A 111 -1.42 -6.76 3.42
CA GLU A 111 -1.60 -7.18 2.03
C GLU A 111 -1.42 -8.70 1.84
N ARG A 112 -0.42 -9.30 2.48
CA ARG A 112 -0.22 -10.77 2.45
C ARG A 112 -1.37 -11.54 3.11
N LEU A 113 -2.09 -10.90 4.04
CA LEU A 113 -3.30 -11.43 4.66
C LEU A 113 -4.57 -11.17 3.83
N SER A 114 -4.41 -10.91 2.52
CA SER A 114 -5.48 -10.60 1.57
C SER A 114 -6.17 -9.24 1.80
N GLY A 115 -5.49 -8.28 2.46
CA GLY A 115 -6.08 -6.98 2.76
C GLY A 115 -6.55 -6.21 1.52
N VAL A 116 -5.88 -6.35 0.38
CA VAL A 116 -6.32 -5.73 -0.88
C VAL A 116 -7.66 -6.33 -1.33
N GLN A 117 -7.80 -7.64 -1.31
CA GLN A 117 -9.01 -8.35 -1.74
C GLN A 117 -10.20 -8.05 -0.82
N VAL A 118 -9.96 -7.99 0.49
CA VAL A 118 -11.00 -7.63 1.45
C VAL A 118 -11.48 -6.21 1.23
N MET A 119 -10.56 -5.26 1.06
CA MET A 119 -10.93 -3.87 0.81
C MET A 119 -11.63 -3.70 -0.54
N ASP A 120 -11.23 -4.46 -1.56
CA ASP A 120 -11.85 -4.41 -2.90
C ASP A 120 -13.30 -4.92 -2.82
N ALA A 121 -13.53 -6.00 -2.08
CA ALA A 121 -14.88 -6.48 -1.79
C ALA A 121 -15.70 -5.43 -1.03
N LEU A 122 -15.13 -4.76 -0.03
CA LEU A 122 -15.78 -3.70 0.74
C LEU A 122 -16.19 -2.53 -0.17
N VAL A 123 -15.27 -2.01 -0.98
CA VAL A 123 -15.53 -0.91 -1.92
C VAL A 123 -16.62 -1.27 -2.92
N LYS A 124 -16.63 -2.51 -3.43
CA LYS A 124 -17.68 -2.99 -4.35
C LYS A 124 -19.05 -3.10 -3.69
N GLN A 125 -19.10 -3.53 -2.43
CA GLN A 125 -20.35 -3.75 -1.70
C GLN A 125 -20.93 -2.47 -1.08
N HIS A 126 -20.10 -1.45 -0.83
CA HIS A 126 -20.50 -0.22 -0.14
C HIS A 126 -20.30 1.01 -1.04
N PRO A 127 -21.34 1.45 -1.78
CA PRO A 127 -21.25 2.56 -2.72
C PRO A 127 -20.74 3.87 -2.10
N HIS A 128 -21.04 4.12 -0.82
CA HIS A 128 -20.56 5.33 -0.13
C HIS A 128 -19.04 5.32 0.09
N ILE A 129 -18.44 4.15 0.35
CA ILE A 129 -16.97 4.01 0.44
C ILE A 129 -16.37 4.19 -0.95
N ARG A 130 -16.95 3.56 -1.98
CA ARG A 130 -16.48 3.74 -3.36
C ARG A 130 -16.51 5.21 -3.76
N ALA A 131 -17.61 5.92 -3.50
CA ALA A 131 -17.73 7.34 -3.79
C ALA A 131 -16.69 8.18 -3.02
N ALA A 132 -16.45 7.87 -1.74
CA ALA A 132 -15.42 8.54 -0.94
C ALA A 132 -13.99 8.26 -1.47
N HIS A 133 -13.70 7.03 -1.90
CA HIS A 133 -12.43 6.66 -2.52
C HIS A 133 -12.22 7.40 -3.83
N ILE A 134 -13.23 7.44 -4.71
CA ILE A 134 -13.16 8.19 -5.97
C ILE A 134 -12.91 9.68 -5.70
N ALA A 135 -13.67 10.28 -4.78
CA ALA A 135 -13.50 11.68 -4.40
C ALA A 135 -12.11 11.98 -3.81
N SER A 136 -11.48 10.99 -3.17
CA SER A 136 -10.11 11.15 -2.65
C SER A 136 -9.07 11.32 -3.76
N HIS A 137 -9.37 10.89 -5.00
CA HIS A 137 -8.48 11.13 -6.14
C HIS A 137 -8.38 12.62 -6.45
N ASP A 138 -9.46 13.39 -6.36
CA ASP A 138 -9.43 14.84 -6.60
C ASP A 138 -8.59 15.57 -5.54
N VAL A 139 -8.72 15.14 -4.28
CA VAL A 139 -7.89 15.67 -3.18
C VAL A 139 -6.42 15.35 -3.43
N PHE A 140 -6.12 14.09 -3.80
CA PHE A 140 -4.78 13.68 -4.16
C PHE A 140 -4.22 14.51 -5.33
N LEU A 141 -5.00 14.72 -6.40
CA LEU A 141 -4.58 15.51 -7.55
C LEU A 141 -4.26 16.95 -7.17
N ARG A 142 -5.06 17.58 -6.32
CA ARG A 142 -4.79 18.92 -5.80
C ARG A 142 -3.48 18.97 -5.00
N VAL A 143 -3.26 18.02 -4.09
CA VAL A 143 -2.01 17.94 -3.31
C VAL A 143 -0.81 17.70 -4.23
N VAL A 144 -0.97 16.89 -5.29
CA VAL A 144 0.09 16.68 -6.30
C VAL A 144 0.37 17.96 -7.07
N GLU A 145 -0.65 18.68 -7.53
CA GLU A 145 -0.51 19.97 -8.23
C GLU A 145 0.22 21.01 -7.38
N GLU A 146 -0.14 21.14 -6.11
CA GLU A 146 0.50 22.06 -5.16
C GLU A 146 1.98 21.73 -4.89
N GLN A 147 2.37 20.46 -5.08
CA GLN A 147 3.70 19.98 -4.72
C GLN A 147 4.65 19.82 -5.90
N LEU A 148 4.15 19.72 -7.12
CA LEU A 148 4.98 19.60 -8.32
C LEU A 148 5.27 20.99 -8.91
N SER A 149 6.42 21.14 -9.59
CA SER A 149 6.62 22.29 -10.49
C SER A 149 5.59 22.26 -11.61
N ALA A 150 5.33 23.41 -12.24
CA ALA A 150 4.38 23.53 -13.34
C ALA A 150 4.70 22.54 -14.47
N GLU A 151 5.99 22.37 -14.80
CA GLU A 151 6.47 21.45 -15.83
C GLU A 151 6.23 19.98 -15.43
N GLN A 152 6.53 19.63 -14.18
CA GLN A 152 6.28 18.28 -13.66
C GLN A 152 4.78 17.95 -13.60
N PHE A 153 3.95 18.92 -13.21
CA PHE A 153 2.50 18.73 -13.15
C PHE A 153 1.88 18.65 -14.53
N GLN A 154 2.32 19.49 -15.49
CA GLN A 154 1.92 19.39 -16.88
C GLN A 154 2.18 17.98 -17.42
N PHE A 155 3.41 17.47 -17.20
CA PHE A 155 3.77 16.11 -17.57
C PHE A 155 2.87 15.09 -16.89
N TYR A 156 2.66 15.20 -15.57
CA TYR A 156 1.79 14.29 -14.83
C TYR A 156 0.35 14.28 -15.39
N ARG A 157 -0.21 15.45 -15.68
CA ARG A 157 -1.56 15.61 -16.21
C ARG A 157 -1.72 14.97 -17.58
N GLU A 158 -0.81 15.22 -18.51
CA GLU A 158 -0.81 14.67 -19.88
C GLU A 158 -0.67 13.15 -19.96
N HIS A 159 -0.23 12.50 -18.87
CA HIS A 159 0.09 11.07 -18.86
C HIS A 159 -0.78 10.25 -17.90
N PHE A 160 -1.31 10.86 -16.84
CA PHE A 160 -2.01 10.16 -15.75
C PHE A 160 -3.37 10.74 -15.38
N ILE A 161 -3.74 11.90 -15.92
CA ILE A 161 -5.08 12.47 -15.70
C ILE A 161 -5.86 12.45 -17.03
N HIS A 162 -5.17 12.76 -18.12
CA HIS A 162 -5.73 12.79 -19.46
C HIS A 162 -4.88 11.98 -20.43
N PRO A 163 -5.44 10.98 -21.11
CA PRO A 163 -5.14 10.84 -22.54
C PRO A 163 -6.42 10.78 -23.40
N PRO A 164 -6.30 11.16 -24.69
CA PRO A 164 -7.41 11.36 -25.61
C PRO A 164 -8.12 10.03 -25.92
N SER A 165 -9.43 9.99 -25.75
CA SER A 165 -10.38 9.03 -26.34
C SER A 165 -10.25 7.51 -26.08
N ASP A 166 -9.22 6.98 -25.41
CA ASP A 166 -9.01 5.51 -25.32
C ASP A 166 -9.17 4.90 -23.92
N ALA A 167 -9.60 3.64 -23.91
CA ALA A 167 -9.95 2.77 -22.77
C ALA A 167 -8.84 2.50 -21.72
N ASN A 168 -7.76 3.27 -21.70
CA ASN A 168 -6.58 3.10 -20.84
C ASN A 168 -6.32 4.31 -19.92
N VAL A 169 -7.37 5.05 -19.53
CA VAL A 169 -7.25 6.11 -18.53
C VAL A 169 -6.77 5.50 -17.22
N LYS A 170 -5.64 6.00 -16.72
CA LYS A 170 -5.16 5.65 -15.38
C LYS A 170 -5.62 6.72 -14.41
N TYR A 171 -5.99 6.32 -13.20
CA TYR A 171 -6.50 7.23 -12.18
C TYR A 171 -5.58 7.21 -10.96
N GLY A 172 -5.48 8.37 -10.29
CA GLY A 172 -4.96 8.52 -8.94
C GLY A 172 -3.52 8.04 -8.70
N ASN A 173 -3.21 7.79 -7.42
CA ASN A 173 -1.92 7.23 -7.00
C ASN A 173 -1.81 5.75 -7.40
N ALA A 174 -0.60 5.30 -7.75
CA ALA A 174 -0.32 3.95 -8.29
C ALA A 174 -0.90 3.64 -9.68
N ALA A 175 -1.44 4.64 -10.38
CA ALA A 175 -1.89 4.57 -11.77
C ALA A 175 -2.82 3.37 -12.04
N VAL A 176 -3.97 3.37 -11.35
CA VAL A 176 -4.97 2.28 -11.40
C VAL A 176 -5.79 2.38 -12.67
N SER A 177 -6.30 1.25 -13.17
CA SER A 177 -7.03 1.20 -14.46
C SER A 177 -8.43 1.82 -14.41
N HIS A 178 -9.04 1.89 -13.22
CA HIS A 178 -10.37 2.44 -13.01
C HIS A 178 -10.41 3.26 -11.70
N GLU A 179 -11.25 4.28 -11.65
CA GLU A 179 -11.44 5.17 -10.49
C GLU A 179 -11.77 4.43 -9.18
N GLY A 180 -12.44 3.28 -9.27
CA GLY A 180 -12.83 2.45 -8.12
C GLY A 180 -11.78 1.43 -7.71
N ASP A 181 -10.75 1.23 -8.53
CA ASP A 181 -9.71 0.24 -8.28
C ASP A 181 -8.61 0.79 -7.38
N PHE A 182 -7.88 -0.12 -6.76
CA PHE A 182 -6.60 0.16 -6.15
C PHE A 182 -5.71 -1.08 -6.21
N LYS A 183 -4.40 -0.84 -6.39
CA LYS A 183 -3.43 -1.91 -6.62
C LYS A 183 -2.80 -2.43 -5.33
N CYS A 184 -2.55 -1.54 -4.38
CA CYS A 184 -1.89 -1.85 -3.13
C CYS A 184 -2.36 -0.90 -2.02
N LEU A 185 -2.36 -1.38 -0.78
CA LEU A 185 -2.65 -0.58 0.41
C LEU A 185 -1.53 0.43 0.68
N HIS A 186 -0.29 0.12 0.31
CA HIS A 186 0.85 1.03 0.50
C HIS A 186 0.62 2.41 -0.12
N ALA A 187 0.08 2.47 -1.34
CA ALA A 187 -0.16 3.73 -2.03
C ALA A 187 -1.25 4.56 -1.34
N LEU A 188 -2.27 3.90 -0.79
CA LEU A 188 -3.40 4.54 -0.12
C LEU A 188 -3.02 5.05 1.27
N VAL A 189 -2.22 4.28 2.02
CA VAL A 189 -1.63 4.74 3.29
C VAL A 189 -0.64 5.87 3.05
N ALA A 190 0.18 5.82 1.98
CA ALA A 190 1.06 6.92 1.63
C ALA A 190 0.27 8.19 1.31
N GLN A 191 -0.81 8.10 0.52
CA GLN A 191 -1.72 9.23 0.26
C GLN A 191 -2.24 9.86 1.55
N LEU A 192 -2.76 9.03 2.45
CA LEU A 192 -3.26 9.49 3.74
C LEU A 192 -2.19 10.27 4.50
N LEU A 193 -1.02 9.65 4.72
CA LEU A 193 0.04 10.25 5.52
C LEU A 193 0.60 11.52 4.87
N CYS A 194 0.51 11.65 3.55
CA CYS A 194 0.90 12.85 2.82
C CYS A 194 -0.21 13.93 2.76
N GLY A 195 -1.30 13.77 3.53
CA GLY A 195 -2.34 14.79 3.69
C GLY A 195 -3.53 14.68 2.74
N ALA A 196 -3.60 13.65 1.89
CA ALA A 196 -4.79 13.40 1.08
C ALA A 196 -5.81 12.60 1.92
N ASP A 197 -7.03 13.11 2.07
CA ASP A 197 -8.11 12.41 2.78
C ASP A 197 -8.57 11.18 1.99
N ASN A 198 -7.86 10.05 2.18
CA ASN A 198 -8.15 8.79 1.53
C ASN A 198 -8.83 7.84 2.53
N PRO A 199 -10.12 7.50 2.34
CA PRO A 199 -10.87 6.70 3.31
C PRO A 199 -10.32 5.28 3.47
N VAL A 200 -9.76 4.72 2.41
CA VAL A 200 -9.16 3.38 2.45
C VAL A 200 -7.84 3.41 3.22
N GLY A 201 -6.97 4.38 2.93
CA GLY A 201 -5.75 4.62 3.69
C GLY A 201 -6.04 4.82 5.17
N LEU A 202 -7.07 5.61 5.49
CA LEU A 202 -7.53 5.86 6.86
C LEU A 202 -8.02 4.59 7.55
N ALA A 203 -8.78 3.74 6.85
CA ALA A 203 -9.24 2.46 7.37
C ALA A 203 -8.09 1.48 7.65
N VAL A 204 -7.05 1.47 6.81
CA VAL A 204 -5.86 0.66 7.03
C VAL A 204 -5.08 1.14 8.25
N VAL A 205 -4.86 2.46 8.40
CA VAL A 205 -4.16 2.99 9.57
C VAL A 205 -4.95 2.75 10.85
N ASN A 206 -6.25 3.01 10.86
CA ASN A 206 -7.11 2.70 12.01
C ASN A 206 -7.10 1.20 12.35
N TYR A 207 -7.00 0.30 11.36
CA TYR A 207 -6.84 -1.12 11.65
C TYR A 207 -5.51 -1.41 12.36
N ILE A 208 -4.41 -0.77 11.97
CA ILE A 208 -3.12 -0.91 12.67
C ILE A 208 -3.24 -0.40 14.12
N LEU A 209 -3.87 0.75 14.34
CA LEU A 209 -4.11 1.32 15.66
C LEU A 209 -4.97 0.38 16.52
N PHE A 210 -6.02 -0.20 15.92
CA PHE A 210 -6.87 -1.19 16.55
C PHE A 210 -6.09 -2.43 17.01
N LEU A 211 -5.27 -3.01 16.13
CA LEU A 211 -4.41 -4.15 16.49
C LEU A 211 -3.48 -3.78 17.64
N TYR A 212 -2.92 -2.56 17.63
CA TYR A 212 -2.06 -2.07 18.70
C TYR A 212 -2.80 -1.98 20.04
N GLU A 213 -4.01 -1.41 20.05
CA GLU A 213 -4.82 -1.28 21.27
C GLU A 213 -5.20 -2.65 21.85
N CYS A 214 -5.57 -3.59 20.98
CA CYS A 214 -5.85 -4.98 21.34
C CYS A 214 -4.66 -5.67 22.03
N VAL A 215 -3.44 -5.48 21.51
CA VAL A 215 -2.25 -6.18 22.02
C VAL A 215 -1.63 -5.48 23.24
N PHE A 216 -1.55 -4.15 23.24
CA PHE A 216 -0.69 -3.41 24.17
C PHE A 216 -1.45 -2.49 25.14
N GLN A 217 -2.62 -1.96 24.77
CA GLN A 217 -3.34 -1.03 25.66
C GLN A 217 -4.41 -1.71 26.51
N GLN A 218 -4.77 -2.96 26.20
CA GLN A 218 -5.70 -3.78 26.99
C GLN A 218 -7.07 -3.10 27.21
N ARG A 219 -7.42 -2.10 26.38
CA ARG A 219 -8.68 -1.38 26.51
C ARG A 219 -9.82 -2.27 26.04
N GLY A 220 -10.60 -2.78 27.00
CA GLY A 220 -11.91 -3.36 26.75
C GLY A 220 -11.99 -4.86 26.45
N SER A 221 -10.94 -5.67 26.66
CA SER A 221 -11.05 -7.12 26.45
C SER A 221 -10.24 -7.97 27.43
N ALA A 222 -10.76 -8.13 28.65
CA ALA A 222 -10.41 -9.25 29.54
C ALA A 222 -10.25 -10.61 28.80
N PRO A 223 -11.07 -10.97 27.79
CA PRO A 223 -10.91 -12.22 27.06
C PRO A 223 -9.59 -12.39 26.29
N LEU A 224 -8.90 -11.34 25.83
CA LEU A 224 -7.62 -11.51 25.12
C LEU A 224 -6.50 -12.02 26.03
N HIS A 225 -6.53 -11.70 27.33
CA HIS A 225 -5.54 -12.18 28.29
C HIS A 225 -5.65 -13.68 28.55
N ALA A 226 -6.86 -14.22 28.46
CA ALA A 226 -7.09 -15.64 28.56
C ALA A 226 -6.58 -16.39 27.31
N LEU A 227 -6.44 -15.69 26.19
CA LEU A 227 -5.82 -16.24 24.99
C LEU A 227 -4.28 -16.21 25.15
N GLY A 228 -3.64 -17.36 25.01
CA GLY A 228 -2.18 -17.41 24.91
C GLY A 228 -1.67 -16.56 23.74
N GLY A 229 -0.41 -16.11 23.81
CA GLY A 229 0.16 -15.20 22.81
C GLY A 229 0.08 -15.71 21.35
N GLU A 230 0.10 -17.02 21.15
CA GLU A 230 -0.11 -17.65 19.83
C GLU A 230 -1.55 -17.49 19.32
N ALA A 231 -2.56 -17.65 20.18
CA ALA A 231 -3.95 -17.46 19.82
C ALA A 231 -4.25 -15.99 19.49
N VAL A 232 -3.70 -15.05 20.27
CA VAL A 232 -3.78 -13.62 19.95
C VAL A 232 -3.12 -13.33 18.60
N ARG A 233 -1.93 -13.89 18.34
CA ARG A 233 -1.26 -13.73 17.04
C ARG A 233 -2.11 -14.26 15.88
N ALA A 234 -2.64 -15.49 16.01
CA ALA A 234 -3.51 -16.09 14.99
C ALA A 234 -4.76 -15.25 14.73
N LEU A 235 -5.36 -14.71 15.79
CA LEU A 235 -6.49 -13.80 15.69
C LEU A 235 -6.13 -12.50 14.95
N MET A 236 -5.00 -11.86 15.28
CA MET A 236 -4.55 -10.63 14.61
C MET A 236 -4.16 -10.87 13.13
N GLU A 237 -3.79 -12.10 12.78
CA GLU A 237 -3.54 -12.53 11.40
C GLU A 237 -4.79 -13.05 10.68
N SER A 238 -5.94 -13.07 11.37
CA SER A 238 -7.19 -13.55 10.80
C SER A 238 -7.76 -12.57 9.80
N ARG A 239 -8.06 -13.10 8.61
CA ARG A 239 -8.85 -12.38 7.60
C ARG A 239 -10.22 -11.97 8.13
N ALA A 240 -10.85 -12.82 8.96
CA ALA A 240 -12.18 -12.55 9.51
C ALA A 240 -12.20 -11.34 10.45
N LEU A 241 -11.14 -11.16 11.26
CA LEU A 241 -11.01 -9.97 12.12
C LEU A 241 -10.89 -8.70 11.28
N MET A 242 -10.07 -8.74 10.22
CA MET A 242 -9.88 -7.62 9.30
C MET A 242 -11.18 -7.26 8.55
N GLU A 243 -11.90 -8.27 8.04
CA GLU A 243 -13.22 -8.11 7.44
C GLU A 243 -14.19 -7.45 8.42
N GLY A 244 -14.38 -8.05 9.60
CA GLY A 244 -15.29 -7.54 10.63
C GLY A 244 -14.97 -6.10 11.04
N PHE A 245 -13.70 -5.77 11.20
CA PHE A 245 -13.27 -4.41 11.51
C PHE A 245 -13.66 -3.43 10.38
N TRP A 246 -13.33 -3.74 9.13
CA TRP A 246 -13.61 -2.81 8.03
C TRP A 246 -15.10 -2.69 7.68
N TYR A 247 -15.90 -3.73 7.91
CA TYR A 247 -17.37 -3.61 7.85
C TYR A 247 -17.89 -2.67 8.94
N ALA A 248 -17.41 -2.79 10.18
CA ALA A 248 -17.80 -1.89 11.26
C ALA A 248 -17.42 -0.43 10.95
N VAL A 249 -16.24 -0.21 10.35
CA VAL A 249 -15.82 1.11 9.85
C VAL A 249 -16.77 1.63 8.78
N SER A 250 -17.14 0.79 7.81
CA SER A 250 -18.07 1.14 6.73
C SER A 250 -19.42 1.63 7.27
N ASP A 251 -19.97 0.92 8.25
CA ASP A 251 -21.22 1.28 8.90
C ASP A 251 -21.12 2.59 9.68
N CYS A 252 -19.97 2.83 10.34
CA CYS A 252 -19.68 4.09 11.00
C CYS A 252 -19.64 5.26 10.01
N MET A 253 -18.89 5.11 8.91
CA MET A 253 -18.77 6.14 7.86
C MET A 253 -20.12 6.45 7.20
N ARG A 254 -20.98 5.45 7.03
CA ARG A 254 -22.34 5.65 6.50
C ARG A 254 -23.18 6.51 7.44
N SER A 255 -23.15 6.19 8.74
CA SER A 255 -23.96 6.85 9.76
C SER A 255 -23.57 8.32 9.91
N ASP A 256 -22.27 8.62 9.84
CA ASP A 256 -21.77 9.99 9.96
C ASP A 256 -22.19 10.88 8.79
N ARG A 257 -22.18 10.36 7.55
CA ARG A 257 -22.68 11.12 6.39
C ARG A 257 -24.16 11.46 6.50
N GLN A 258 -24.96 10.55 7.04
CA GLN A 258 -26.39 10.78 7.26
C GLN A 258 -26.63 11.81 8.38
N ALA A 259 -25.86 11.75 9.46
CA ALA A 259 -26.04 12.63 10.61
C ALA A 259 -25.50 14.06 10.38
N CYS A 260 -24.40 14.21 9.64
CA CYS A 260 -23.66 15.47 9.57
C CYS A 260 -23.97 16.32 8.32
N GLY A 261 -24.95 15.94 7.50
CA GLY A 261 -25.27 16.66 6.26
C GLY A 261 -24.07 16.79 5.29
N GLY A 262 -23.08 15.90 5.40
CA GLY A 262 -21.86 15.92 4.60
C GLY A 262 -20.59 16.45 5.29
N ALA A 263 -20.64 16.98 6.52
CA ALA A 263 -19.41 17.35 7.25
C ALA A 263 -18.63 16.11 7.72
N PRO A 264 -17.28 16.11 7.67
CA PRO A 264 -16.48 14.97 8.10
C PRO A 264 -16.62 14.75 9.61
N PRO A 265 -16.76 13.50 10.07
CA PRO A 265 -16.97 13.21 11.49
C PRO A 265 -15.70 13.51 12.30
N GLY A 266 -15.83 14.46 13.24
CA GLY A 266 -14.78 14.79 14.21
C GLY A 266 -14.91 14.06 15.56
N GLY A 267 -15.76 13.04 15.67
CA GLY A 267 -16.08 12.38 16.93
C GLY A 267 -15.42 11.02 17.12
N GLU A 268 -15.06 10.71 18.37
CA GLU A 268 -14.73 9.35 18.79
C GLU A 268 -15.94 8.42 18.55
N ARG A 269 -15.71 7.30 17.88
CA ARG A 269 -16.76 6.30 17.59
C ARG A 269 -16.31 4.95 18.08
N ARG A 270 -17.17 4.31 18.86
CA ARG A 270 -16.95 2.96 19.39
C ARG A 270 -17.37 1.94 18.35
N LEU A 271 -16.42 1.21 17.79
CA LEU A 271 -16.67 0.06 16.91
C LEU A 271 -16.80 -1.20 17.76
N THR A 272 -17.81 -2.03 17.46
CA THR A 272 -17.95 -3.39 18.00
C THR A 272 -17.62 -4.38 16.88
N VAL A 273 -16.52 -5.12 17.02
CA VAL A 273 -16.11 -6.13 16.03
C VAL A 273 -16.55 -7.53 16.49
N PRO A 274 -17.55 -8.17 15.85
CA PRO A 274 -17.98 -9.52 16.24
C PRO A 274 -17.00 -10.57 15.74
N LEU A 275 -16.57 -11.46 16.63
CA LEU A 275 -15.65 -12.56 16.30
C LEU A 275 -16.36 -13.85 15.87
N ALA A 276 -17.50 -13.74 15.20
CA ALA A 276 -18.23 -14.93 14.76
C ALA A 276 -17.43 -15.64 13.66
N SER A 277 -16.95 -16.84 13.94
CA SER A 277 -16.36 -17.79 12.98
C SER A 277 -14.89 -17.53 12.60
N LEU A 278 -13.96 -17.62 13.55
CA LEU A 278 -12.55 -17.83 13.20
C LEU A 278 -12.39 -19.20 12.50
N PRO A 279 -11.83 -19.26 11.28
CA PRO A 279 -11.52 -20.54 10.64
C PRO A 279 -10.39 -21.22 11.43
N GLY A 280 -10.71 -22.34 12.08
CA GLY A 280 -9.79 -23.07 12.96
C GLY A 280 -10.42 -23.64 14.24
N GLY A 281 -11.70 -23.32 14.49
CA GLY A 281 -12.32 -23.56 15.79
C GLY A 281 -11.90 -22.45 16.75
N ALA A 282 -12.86 -21.83 17.41
CA ALA A 282 -12.52 -20.97 18.52
C ALA A 282 -11.77 -21.84 19.56
N PRO A 283 -10.71 -21.35 20.23
CA PRO A 283 -10.20 -22.07 21.40
C PRO A 283 -11.40 -22.32 22.31
N ALA A 284 -11.56 -23.54 22.86
CA ALA A 284 -12.77 -23.96 23.58
C ALA A 284 -13.24 -22.97 24.68
N ALA A 285 -12.35 -22.09 25.14
CA ALA A 285 -12.65 -20.97 26.02
C ALA A 285 -13.57 -19.88 25.42
N ALA A 286 -13.59 -19.68 24.10
CA ALA A 286 -14.42 -18.69 23.40
C ALA A 286 -15.77 -19.26 22.91
N GLU A 287 -15.93 -20.59 22.88
CA GLU A 287 -17.24 -21.24 22.62
C GLU A 287 -18.21 -21.11 23.81
N GLN A 288 -17.72 -20.79 25.01
CA GLN A 288 -18.54 -20.71 26.22
C GLN A 288 -19.23 -19.36 26.44
N SER A 289 -18.85 -18.30 25.73
CA SER A 289 -19.63 -17.05 25.74
C SER A 289 -20.62 -17.06 24.59
N ALA A 290 -21.91 -17.23 24.89
CA ALA A 290 -22.99 -17.11 23.90
C ALA A 290 -23.01 -15.75 23.17
N GLU A 291 -22.32 -14.74 23.71
CA GLU A 291 -22.23 -13.38 23.16
C GLU A 291 -21.03 -13.17 22.21
N GLY A 292 -20.07 -14.10 22.11
CA GLY A 292 -18.87 -13.92 21.29
C GLY A 292 -17.91 -12.85 21.82
N ILE A 293 -16.71 -12.79 21.25
CA ILE A 293 -15.71 -11.77 21.62
C ILE A 293 -16.02 -10.48 20.87
N HIS A 294 -16.19 -9.39 21.63
CA HIS A 294 -16.38 -8.04 21.11
C HIS A 294 -15.20 -7.16 21.45
N PHE A 295 -14.68 -6.46 20.45
CA PHE A 295 -13.69 -5.40 20.67
C PHE A 295 -14.34 -4.04 20.60
N THR A 296 -13.88 -3.14 21.46
CA THR A 296 -14.27 -1.73 21.50
C THR A 296 -13.09 -0.91 20.98
N TYR A 297 -13.22 -0.28 19.83
CA TYR A 297 -12.19 0.59 19.26
C TYR A 297 -12.72 1.99 19.03
N THR A 298 -11.93 3.01 19.36
CA THR A 298 -12.24 4.40 19.05
C THR A 298 -11.68 4.79 17.68
N TRP A 299 -12.56 4.96 16.70
CA TRP A 299 -12.17 5.43 15.36
C TRP A 299 -11.53 6.81 15.42
N ARG A 300 -10.41 6.98 14.70
CA ARG A 300 -9.68 8.24 14.61
C ARG A 300 -9.85 8.85 13.22
N SER A 301 -10.20 10.14 13.18
CA SER A 301 -10.28 10.92 11.95
C SER A 301 -8.90 11.08 11.29
N CYS A 302 -8.87 11.48 10.02
CA CYS A 302 -7.63 11.78 9.29
C CYS A 302 -6.76 12.78 10.08
N ASP A 303 -7.34 13.89 10.51
CA ASP A 303 -6.68 14.88 11.36
C ASP A 303 -6.10 14.31 12.65
N ALA A 304 -6.84 13.44 13.35
CA ALA A 304 -6.37 12.84 14.59
C ALA A 304 -5.18 11.89 14.33
N VAL A 305 -5.25 11.11 13.24
CA VAL A 305 -4.14 10.24 12.80
C VAL A 305 -2.92 11.08 12.45
N LEU A 306 -3.08 12.13 11.64
CA LEU A 306 -1.97 12.98 11.21
C LEU A 306 -1.36 13.76 12.38
N ARG A 307 -2.17 14.42 13.21
CA ARG A 307 -1.68 15.16 14.39
C ARG A 307 -0.95 14.24 15.37
N GLY A 308 -1.47 13.03 15.58
CA GLY A 308 -0.86 12.10 16.51
C GLY A 308 0.44 11.48 16.03
N ALA A 309 0.73 11.59 14.74
CA ALA A 309 1.85 10.92 14.12
C ALA A 309 2.96 11.91 13.68
N VAL A 310 2.68 13.22 13.61
CA VAL A 310 3.66 14.26 13.26
C VAL A 310 4.51 14.65 14.47
N VAL A 311 5.83 14.39 14.38
CA VAL A 311 6.83 15.14 15.16
C VAL A 311 7.12 16.43 14.39
N ARG A 312 6.70 17.60 14.90
CA ARG A 312 7.00 18.89 14.24
C ARG A 312 8.51 19.11 14.23
N GLY A 313 9.08 19.24 13.04
CA GLY A 313 10.48 19.59 12.83
C GLY A 313 10.79 21.05 13.21
N GLU A 314 11.57 21.21 14.28
CA GLU A 314 12.69 22.15 14.50
C GLU A 314 12.58 23.68 14.31
N SER A 315 11.44 24.32 14.02
CA SER A 315 11.47 25.80 13.81
C SER A 315 10.51 26.68 14.62
N GLY A 316 9.82 26.16 15.64
CA GLY A 316 8.97 26.99 16.50
C GLY A 316 9.02 26.54 17.95
N SER A 317 9.26 27.49 18.86
CA SER A 317 9.34 27.31 20.31
C SER A 317 8.36 26.27 20.83
N ALA A 318 8.90 25.13 21.26
CA ALA A 318 8.17 24.03 21.86
C ALA A 318 7.54 24.50 23.17
N THR A 319 6.21 24.63 23.20
CA THR A 319 5.48 24.41 24.44
C THR A 319 5.48 22.90 24.66
N ASP A 320 6.11 22.46 25.75
CA ASP A 320 6.42 21.08 26.17
C ASP A 320 5.21 20.15 26.38
N GLU A 321 4.04 20.45 25.83
CA GLU A 321 2.96 19.47 25.68
C GLU A 321 3.34 18.52 24.53
N ALA A 322 4.36 17.70 24.79
CA ALA A 322 4.67 16.52 24.02
C ALA A 322 3.42 15.65 23.99
N SER A 323 2.64 15.82 22.93
CA SER A 323 1.39 15.12 22.72
C SER A 323 1.61 13.62 22.97
N ASP A 324 0.93 13.07 23.98
CA ASP A 324 0.84 11.64 24.30
C ASP A 324 0.24 10.80 23.15
N ALA A 325 -0.04 11.44 22.01
CA ALA A 325 -0.49 10.75 20.84
C ALA A 325 0.57 9.72 20.39
N PRO A 326 0.16 8.46 20.24
CA PRO A 326 1.12 7.39 20.07
C PRO A 326 1.68 7.35 18.64
N ASP A 327 3.01 7.26 18.54
CA ASP A 327 3.77 7.24 17.27
C ASP A 327 3.47 5.99 16.45
N LEU A 328 2.85 6.17 15.28
CA LEU A 328 2.49 5.08 14.34
C LEU A 328 3.68 4.19 13.98
N CYS A 329 4.88 4.77 13.87
CA CYS A 329 6.11 4.01 13.57
C CYS A 329 6.44 3.05 14.72
N GLU A 330 6.41 3.53 15.95
CA GLU A 330 6.70 2.74 17.14
C GLU A 330 5.62 1.67 17.36
N MET A 331 4.35 2.00 17.15
CA MET A 331 3.27 1.02 17.18
C MET A 331 3.49 -0.12 16.19
N CYS A 332 3.80 0.22 14.93
CA CYS A 332 4.07 -0.78 13.90
C CYS A 332 5.29 -1.64 14.28
N ARG A 333 6.33 -1.03 14.88
CA ARG A 333 7.49 -1.77 15.40
C ARG A 333 7.07 -2.81 16.43
N GLN A 334 6.30 -2.40 17.44
CA GLN A 334 5.85 -3.27 18.52
C GLN A 334 4.95 -4.40 17.99
N LEU A 335 3.99 -4.08 17.12
CA LEU A 335 3.14 -5.08 16.47
C LEU A 335 3.94 -6.08 15.66
N ILE A 336 4.92 -5.62 14.87
CA ILE A 336 5.75 -6.53 14.08
C ILE A 336 6.57 -7.47 15.00
N VAL A 337 7.15 -6.95 16.08
CA VAL A 337 7.89 -7.78 17.05
C VAL A 337 6.95 -8.81 17.67
N PHE A 338 5.74 -8.41 18.08
CA PHE A 338 4.75 -9.33 18.62
C PHE A 338 4.34 -10.42 17.62
N LEU A 339 4.02 -10.04 16.38
CA LEU A 339 3.53 -10.95 15.35
C LEU A 339 4.63 -11.87 14.79
N ASN A 340 5.87 -11.41 14.68
CA ASN A 340 6.94 -12.17 14.05
C ASN A 340 7.96 -12.75 15.05
N GLY A 341 7.88 -12.36 16.33
CA GLY A 341 8.88 -12.67 17.36
C GLY A 341 10.23 -11.99 17.18
N LYS A 342 10.39 -11.12 16.17
CA LYS A 342 11.63 -10.43 15.84
C LYS A 342 11.38 -9.16 15.03
N LEU A 343 12.30 -8.21 15.13
CA LEU A 343 12.29 -7.03 14.27
C LEU A 343 12.48 -7.41 12.79
N PRO A 344 11.89 -6.66 11.84
CA PRO A 344 12.26 -6.79 10.44
C PRO A 344 13.76 -6.67 10.30
N ARG A 345 14.38 -7.56 9.52
CA ARG A 345 15.77 -7.35 9.11
C ARG A 345 15.79 -6.03 8.34
N GLY A 346 16.57 -5.07 8.81
CA GLY A 346 16.83 -3.83 8.07
C GLY A 346 17.27 -4.21 6.67
N SER A 347 16.42 -3.99 5.67
CA SER A 347 16.82 -4.30 4.30
C SER A 347 17.86 -3.25 3.93
N LYS A 348 19.10 -3.67 3.67
CA LYS A 348 20.16 -2.79 3.13
C LYS A 348 19.72 -2.04 1.85
N LYS A 349 18.65 -2.53 1.22
CA LYS A 349 17.92 -1.84 0.17
C LYS A 349 16.81 -1.00 0.82
N HIS A 350 17.11 0.23 1.26
CA HIS A 350 16.11 1.32 1.45
C HIS A 350 15.51 1.74 0.10
N ARG A 351 15.22 0.75 -0.75
CA ARG A 351 14.65 0.96 -2.05
C ARG A 351 13.17 1.17 -1.79
N ILE A 352 12.69 2.36 -2.10
CA ILE A 352 11.26 2.65 -2.29
C ILE A 352 10.70 1.55 -3.21
N ASN A 353 10.11 0.51 -2.60
CA ASN A 353 9.85 -0.76 -3.25
C ASN A 353 8.38 -0.82 -3.65
N CYS A 354 8.02 -0.13 -4.74
CA CYS A 354 6.90 -0.60 -5.54
C CYS A 354 7.44 -1.06 -6.88
N ILE A 355 7.36 -2.36 -7.15
CA ILE A 355 7.57 -2.90 -8.49
C ILE A 355 6.21 -2.80 -9.18
N PHE A 356 6.02 -1.74 -9.97
CA PHE A 356 4.92 -1.67 -10.90
C PHE A 356 5.40 -2.17 -12.25
N PHE A 357 4.89 -3.33 -12.67
CA PHE A 357 4.86 -3.69 -14.08
C PHE A 357 3.64 -2.99 -14.68
N VAL A 358 3.86 -2.24 -15.77
CA VAL A 358 2.84 -1.78 -16.71
C VAL A 358 2.92 -2.66 -17.94
#